data_AF-A0A936T2E4-F1
#
_entry.id   AF-A0A936T2E4-F1
#
_cell.length_a   1.000
_cell.length_b   1.000
_cell.length_c   1.000
_cell.angle_alpha   90.00
_cell.angle_beta   90.00
_cell.angle_gamma   90.00
#
_symmetry.space_group_name_H-M   'P 1'
#
loop_
_entity.id
_entity.type
_entity.pdbx_description
1 polymer ?
#
loop_
_entity_poly.entity_id
_entity_poly.type
_entity_poly.pdbx_seq_one_letter_code
_entity_poly.pdbx_strand_id
1 'polypeptide(L)'
;MSGRQAEIVRLTKAAGEAAQQGRWDQVIQCYSERGLLLVTISDSGLPTDELLRMDNELRDRIHTAQTLLEHLLAEAQTTKRQLQGLRRRLAVQPLQPETVSIEA
;
A
#
# COMPACT_ATOMS: atom_id res chain seq x y z
N MET A 1 13.05 -24.76 22.12
CA MET A 1 12.27 -24.52 20.89
C MET A 1 12.88 -25.32 19.74
N SER A 2 12.05 -26.02 18.97
CA SER A 2 12.51 -26.66 17.72
C SER A 2 12.96 -25.58 16.72
N GLY A 3 13.95 -25.89 15.87
CA GLY A 3 14.47 -24.93 14.88
C GLY A 3 13.37 -24.35 13.97
N ARG A 4 12.35 -25.14 13.64
CA ARG A 4 11.18 -24.67 12.86
C ARG A 4 10.31 -23.67 13.62
N GLN A 5 10.15 -23.83 14.93
CA GLN A 5 9.38 -22.89 15.76
C GLN A 5 10.10 -21.54 15.83
N ALA A 6 11.42 -21.56 16.02
CA ALA A 6 12.23 -20.35 16.03
C ALA A 6 12.14 -19.62 14.68
N GLU A 7 12.13 -20.38 13.60
CA GLU A 7 12.01 -19.83 12.25
C GLU A 7 10.64 -19.19 11.97
N ILE A 8 9.54 -19.79 12.43
CA ILE A 8 8.20 -19.18 12.35
C ILE A 8 8.16 -17.83 13.07
N VAL A 9 8.73 -17.76 14.27
CA VAL A 9 8.81 -16.51 15.03
C VAL A 9 9.68 -15.49 14.29
N ARG A 10 10.83 -15.90 13.77
CA ARG A 10 11.74 -15.03 12.99
C ARG A 10 11.05 -14.47 11.75
N LEU A 11 10.36 -15.30 10.97
CA LEU A 11 9.62 -14.88 9.77
C LEU A 11 8.51 -13.90 10.12
N THR A 12 7.79 -14.12 11.22
CA THR A 12 6.71 -13.21 11.64
C THR A 12 7.28 -11.85 12.09
N LYS A 13 8.43 -11.83 12.78
CA LYS A 13 9.13 -10.58 13.13
C LYS A 13 9.64 -9.84 11.89
N ALA A 14 10.30 -10.56 10.98
CA ALA A 14 10.80 -10.00 9.73
C ALA A 14 9.68 -9.42 8.85
N ALA A 15 8.50 -10.05 8.83
CA ALA A 15 7.34 -9.50 8.16
C ALA A 15 6.87 -8.18 8.79
N GLY A 16 6.83 -8.11 10.12
CA GLY A 16 6.50 -6.87 10.84
C GLY A 16 7.47 -5.72 10.53
N GLU A 17 8.77 -6.00 10.50
CA GLU A 17 9.82 -5.04 10.14
C GLU A 17 9.73 -4.59 8.68
N ALA A 18 9.46 -5.53 7.76
CA ALA A 18 9.27 -5.23 6.34
C ALA A 18 8.04 -4.34 6.12
N ALA A 19 6.93 -4.64 6.80
CA ALA A 19 5.71 -3.85 6.74
C ALA A 19 5.91 -2.43 7.28
N GLN A 20 6.68 -2.26 8.35
CA GLN A 20 7.03 -0.94 8.88
C GLN A 20 7.81 -0.09 7.86
N GLN A 21 8.51 -0.74 6.93
CA GLN A 21 9.30 -0.11 5.87
C GLN A 21 8.56 -0.08 4.53
N GLY A 22 7.27 -0.47 4.49
CA GLY A 22 6.47 -0.51 3.27
C GLY A 22 6.92 -1.56 2.24
N ARG A 23 7.75 -2.54 2.64
CA ARG A 23 8.27 -3.59 1.75
C ARG A 23 7.29 -4.76 1.65
N TRP A 24 6.17 -4.54 0.98
CA TRP A 24 5.06 -5.50 0.92
C TRP A 24 5.42 -6.83 0.24
N ASP A 25 6.28 -6.83 -0.77
CA ASP A 25 6.76 -8.07 -1.41
C ASP A 25 7.51 -8.97 -0.41
N GLN A 26 8.32 -8.36 0.46
CA GLN A 26 9.02 -9.08 1.51
C GLN A 26 8.05 -9.60 2.58
N VAL A 27 6.97 -8.87 2.89
CA VAL A 27 5.90 -9.36 3.77
C VAL A 27 5.26 -10.63 3.16
N ILE A 28 4.91 -10.60 1.88
CA ILE A 28 4.33 -11.74 1.16
C ILE A 28 5.29 -12.94 1.20
N GLN A 29 6.58 -12.71 0.94
CA GLN A 29 7.59 -13.77 1.01
C GLN A 29 7.65 -14.40 2.41
N CYS A 30 7.71 -13.57 3.47
CA CYS A 30 7.77 -14.06 4.85
C CYS A 30 6.56 -14.92 5.20
N TYR A 31 5.34 -14.52 4.82
CA TYR A 31 4.13 -15.32 5.08
C TYR A 31 4.04 -16.57 4.23
N SER A 32 4.56 -16.54 3.00
CA SER A 32 4.64 -17.72 2.13
C SER A 32 5.54 -18.79 2.75
N GLU A 33 6.75 -18.40 3.17
CA GLU A 33 7.70 -19.29 3.84
C GLU A 33 7.15 -19.80 5.19
N ARG A 34 6.53 -18.92 5.98
CA ARG A 34 5.90 -19.27 7.26
C ARG A 34 4.77 -20.26 7.07
N GLY A 35 3.94 -20.09 6.04
CA GLY A 35 2.85 -21.00 5.70
C GLY A 35 3.35 -22.42 5.44
N LEU A 36 4.45 -22.56 4.69
CA LEU A 36 5.08 -23.86 4.43
C LEU A 36 5.55 -24.55 5.72
N LEU A 37 6.15 -23.79 6.64
CA LEU A 37 6.60 -24.33 7.93
C LEU A 37 5.43 -24.78 8.81
N LEU A 38 4.35 -23.99 8.85
CA LEU A 38 3.15 -24.28 9.62
C LEU A 38 2.44 -25.55 9.15
N VAL A 39 2.42 -25.86 7.85
CA VAL A 39 1.81 -27.10 7.32
C VAL A 39 2.53 -28.35 7.85
N THR A 40 3.82 -28.24 8.14
CA THR A 40 4.67 -29.38 8.54
C THR A 40 4.87 -29.51 10.05
N ILE A 41 4.27 -28.60 10.84
CA ILE A 41 4.45 -28.60 12.30
C ILE A 41 3.31 -29.39 12.95
N SER A 42 3.67 -30.39 13.76
CA SER A 42 2.69 -31.27 14.42
C SER A 42 2.45 -30.92 15.89
N ASP A 43 3.06 -29.85 16.44
CA ASP A 43 3.24 -29.73 17.89
C ASP A 43 2.95 -28.34 18.51
N SER A 44 2.45 -28.44 19.74
CA SER A 44 1.83 -27.48 20.67
C SER A 44 2.75 -26.41 21.30
N GLY A 45 4.02 -26.34 20.89
CA GLY A 45 5.03 -25.45 21.48
C GLY A 45 5.21 -24.10 20.79
N LEU A 46 4.32 -23.74 19.87
CA LEU A 46 4.34 -22.41 19.26
C LEU A 46 3.86 -21.35 20.26
N PRO A 47 4.50 -20.18 20.33
CA PRO A 47 4.00 -19.06 21.12
C PRO A 47 2.82 -18.40 20.40
N THR A 48 1.69 -19.10 20.36
CA THR A 48 0.51 -18.74 19.55
C THR A 48 0.00 -17.33 19.87
N ASP A 49 -0.07 -16.96 21.14
CA ASP A 49 -0.55 -15.62 21.53
C ASP A 49 0.36 -14.50 21.03
N GLU A 50 1.69 -14.70 21.09
CA GLU A 50 2.66 -13.73 20.57
C GLU A 50 2.56 -13.63 19.04
N LEU A 51 2.45 -14.77 18.35
CA LEU A 51 2.31 -14.83 16.90
C LEU A 51 1.01 -14.15 16.44
N LEU A 52 -0.10 -14.43 17.11
CA LEU A 52 -1.39 -13.81 16.81
C LEU A 52 -1.36 -12.30 17.07
N ARG A 53 -0.74 -11.85 18.16
CA ARG A 53 -0.56 -10.42 18.42
C ARG A 53 0.21 -9.75 17.28
N MET A 54 1.33 -10.33 16.85
CA MET A 54 2.13 -9.80 15.75
C MET A 54 1.39 -9.83 14.41
N ASP A 55 0.64 -10.90 14.12
CA ASP A 55 -0.20 -11.01 12.92
C ASP A 55 -1.31 -9.95 12.92
N ASN A 56 -1.90 -9.64 14.08
CA ASN A 56 -2.90 -8.57 14.21
C ASN A 56 -2.28 -7.18 14.02
N GLU A 57 -1.12 -6.90 14.61
CA GLU A 57 -0.41 -5.63 14.39
C GLU A 57 -0.05 -5.42 12.91
N LEU A 58 0.35 -6.48 12.23
CA LEU A 58 0.58 -6.42 10.79
C LEU A 58 -0.72 -6.15 10.02
N ARG A 59 -1.81 -6.84 10.37
CA ARG A 59 -3.12 -6.64 9.76
C ARG A 59 -3.58 -5.18 9.89
N ASP A 60 -3.42 -4.58 11.05
CA ASP A 60 -3.78 -3.17 11.27
C ASP A 60 -2.95 -2.22 10.39
N ARG A 61 -1.66 -2.51 10.21
CA ARG A 61 -0.79 -1.76 9.28
C ARG A 61 -1.22 -1.91 7.84
N ILE A 62 -1.61 -3.11 7.42
CA ILE A 62 -2.11 -3.35 6.05
C ILE A 62 -3.38 -2.53 5.81
N HIS A 63 -4.34 -2.54 6.74
CA HIS A 63 -5.56 -1.73 6.61
C HIS A 63 -5.27 -0.22 6.58
N THR A 64 -4.31 0.23 7.40
CA THR A 64 -3.87 1.62 7.39
C THR A 64 -3.29 2.00 6.02
N ALA A 65 -2.41 1.16 5.47
CA ALA A 65 -1.81 1.37 4.15
C ALA A 65 -2.87 1.36 3.03
N GLN A 66 -3.85 0.45 3.08
CA GLN A 66 -4.96 0.39 2.13
C GLN A 66 -5.78 1.68 2.15
N THR A 67 -6.18 2.14 3.34
CA THR A 67 -6.92 3.41 3.51
C THR A 67 -6.15 4.59 2.91
N LEU A 68 -4.84 4.67 3.15
CA LEU A 68 -4.00 5.73 2.60
C LEU A 68 -3.90 5.65 1.07
N LEU A 69 -3.74 4.45 0.50
CA LEU A 69 -3.70 4.25 -0.94
C LEU A 69 -5.02 4.63 -1.62
N GLU A 70 -6.15 4.27 -1.02
CA GLU A 70 -7.48 4.65 -1.52
C GLU A 70 -7.65 6.17 -1.53
N HIS A 71 -7.23 6.85 -0.45
CA HIS A 71 -7.26 8.29 -0.37
C HIS A 71 -6.39 8.96 -1.44
N LEU A 72 -5.12 8.53 -1.57
CA LEU A 72 -4.20 9.05 -2.58
C LEU A 72 -4.71 8.83 -4.00
N LEU A 73 -5.35 7.69 -4.26
CA LEU A 73 -5.94 7.40 -5.56
C LEU A 73 -7.12 8.34 -5.86
N ALA A 74 -7.96 8.61 -4.88
CA ALA A 74 -9.08 9.55 -5.03
C ALA A 74 -8.60 10.99 -5.28
N GLU A 75 -7.56 11.41 -4.57
CA GLU A 75 -6.91 12.72 -4.79
C GLU A 75 -6.32 12.82 -6.20
N ALA A 76 -5.53 11.82 -6.62
CA ALA A 76 -4.92 11.78 -7.95
C ALA A 76 -5.97 11.84 -9.08
N GLN A 77 -7.10 11.13 -8.92
CA GLN A 77 -8.22 11.20 -9.85
C GLN A 77 -8.85 12.60 -9.90
N THR A 78 -8.99 13.25 -8.75
CA THR A 78 -9.53 14.62 -8.66
C THR A 78 -8.62 15.61 -9.38
N THR A 79 -7.31 15.57 -9.10
CA THR A 79 -6.30 16.40 -9.79
C THR A 79 -6.32 16.16 -11.30
N LYS A 80 -6.39 14.90 -11.74
CA LYS A 80 -6.50 14.55 -13.17
C LYS A 80 -7.73 15.19 -13.82
N ARG A 81 -8.90 15.12 -13.18
CA ARG A 81 -10.14 15.72 -13.69
C ARG A 81 -10.04 17.24 -13.78
N GLN A 82 -9.48 17.89 -12.75
CA GLN A 82 -9.27 19.34 -12.73
C GLN A 82 -8.36 19.80 -13.88
N LEU A 83 -7.22 19.12 -14.07
CA LEU A 83 -6.30 19.42 -15.17
C LEU A 83 -6.96 19.22 -16.55
N GLN A 84 -7.75 18.16 -16.72
CA GLN A 84 -8.53 17.94 -17.94
C GLN A 84 -9.58 19.04 -18.18
N GLY A 85 -10.19 19.56 -17.11
CA GLY A 85 -11.13 20.69 -17.18
C GLY A 85 -10.44 22.01 -17.55
N LEU A 86 -9.26 22.28 -16.99
CA LEU A 86 -8.44 23.45 -17.35
C LEU A 86 -7.99 23.39 -18.81
N ARG A 87 -7.45 22.24 -19.25
CA ARG A 87 -7.02 22.05 -20.64
C ARG A 87 -8.15 22.27 -21.64
N ARG A 88 -9.36 21.79 -21.35
CA ARG A 88 -10.54 22.01 -22.19
C ARG A 88 -10.90 23.49 -22.29
N ARG A 89 -10.89 24.23 -21.17
CA ARG A 89 -11.19 25.67 -21.16
C ARG A 89 -10.17 26.48 -21.97
N LEU A 90 -8.88 26.16 -21.84
CA LEU A 90 -7.81 26.81 -22.60
C LEU A 90 -7.91 26.50 -24.11
N ALA A 91 -8.26 25.27 -24.48
CA ALA A 91 -8.42 24.87 -25.87
C ALA A 91 -9.68 25.46 -26.54
N VAL A 92 -10.70 25.83 -25.76
CA VAL A 92 -11.96 26.41 -26.25
C VAL A 92 -11.88 27.93 -26.38
N GLN A 93 -10.86 28.60 -25.81
CA GLN A 93 -10.67 30.04 -26.00
C GLN A 93 -10.14 30.29 -27.42
N PRO A 94 -10.94 30.81 -28.37
CA PRO A 94 -10.40 31.25 -29.64
C PRO A 94 -9.60 32.52 -29.34
N LEU A 95 -8.37 32.63 -29.85
CA LEU A 95 -7.80 33.95 -30.10
C LEU A 95 -8.77 34.66 -31.03
N GLN A 96 -9.67 35.47 -30.49
CA GLN A 96 -10.36 36.45 -31.31
C GLN A 96 -9.28 37.46 -31.72
N PRO A 97 -8.99 37.64 -33.02
CA PRO A 97 -8.16 38.75 -33.43
C PRO A 97 -8.91 40.01 -33.00
N GLU A 98 -8.37 40.75 -32.04
CA GLU A 98 -8.79 42.12 -31.76
C GLU A 98 -8.56 42.91 -33.05
N THR A 99 -9.61 43.05 -33.86
CA THR A 99 -9.65 44.04 -34.93
C THR A 99 -9.73 45.39 -34.24
N VAL A 100 -8.57 45.97 -33.93
CA VAL A 100 -8.44 47.37 -33.55
C VAL A 100 -8.76 48.19 -34.81
N SER A 101 -10.00 48.66 -34.91
CA SER A 101 -10.36 49.68 -35.89
C SER A 101 -9.70 50.99 -35.46
N ILE A 102 -8.67 51.41 -36.21
CA ILE A 102 -8.13 52.77 -36.14
C ILE A 102 -9.01 53.61 -37.06
N GLU A 103 -9.89 54.44 -36.48
CA GLU A 103 -10.53 55.53 -37.22
C GLU A 103 -9.45 56.57 -37.58
N ALA A 104 -9.42 56.94 -38.86
CA ALA A 104 -8.54 57.95 -39.45
C ALA A 104 -9.36 59.16 -39.91
#